data_AF-A0A966U0N8-F1
#
_entry.id   AF-A0A966U0N8-F1
#
_cell.length_a   1.000
_cell.length_b   1.000
_cell.length_c   1.000
_cell.angle_alpha   90.00
_cell.angle_beta   90.00
_cell.angle_gamma   90.00
#
_symmetry.space_group_name_H-M   'P 1'
#
loop_
_entity.id
_entity.type
_entity.pdbx_description
1 polymer ?
#
loop_
_entity_poly.entity_id
_entity_poly.type
_entity_poly.pdbx_seq_one_letter_code
_entity_poly.pdbx_strand_id
1 'polypeptide(L)'
;TDSIETALRLAQGLVTLEFVDAKSGEKERTYSELLACHDCGISFQEMEPRSFSFNSPFGACPECTGIGSKLEVDEELVIPDDSISINEGAIAPWSGGQSADYFTNLIVALAKDVKFSLDTPWSKLSAKAKEAILNGYDYEVHVRYRNRYGRVRNYSTGFEGVIPFIERRHAETDSDFSREKYEAYMRETPCPVCKGTRLKPEVLAVTLGGKNIAQICELSIDECATFLKEIKLGTREAKIAERVMKEVHARLGFLLDVGLEYLTLGRAAATLSGGEAQRIRLATQIGSGLVGVLYVLDEPSIGLHQRDNRRLIETLTHLRDLGNTLIVVEHDEETIRTADWIVDIGPGAGEHGGEIVVSGDYQALVDSKKSITGAYISGRKEIEIPKKRRPINPKKKLVVKEARENNLKNIDVEFPLGTFVAVTGVSGSGKSTLVNDILYSVLANKLNGARVVPGRHRT
;
A
#
# COMPACT_ATOMS: atom_id res chain seq x y z
N THR A 1 36.84 -40.37 11.49
CA THR A 1 37.01 -38.91 11.32
C THR A 1 38.06 -38.63 10.25
N ASP A 2 39.26 -39.22 10.34
CA ASP A 2 40.35 -39.01 9.37
C ASP A 2 39.97 -39.30 7.89
N SER A 3 39.25 -40.40 7.63
CA SER A 3 38.75 -40.72 6.27
C SER A 3 37.70 -39.73 5.76
N ILE A 4 36.91 -39.12 6.65
CA ILE A 4 35.91 -38.11 6.29
C ILE A 4 36.61 -36.81 5.94
N GLU A 5 37.55 -36.34 6.76
CA GLU A 5 38.35 -35.14 6.47
C GLU A 5 39.16 -35.29 5.17
N THR A 6 39.70 -36.48 4.92
CA THR A 6 40.43 -36.78 3.68
C THR A 6 39.49 -36.73 2.48
N ALA A 7 38.30 -37.33 2.56
CA ALA A 7 37.31 -37.31 1.48
C ALA A 7 36.85 -35.87 1.18
N LEU A 8 36.51 -35.10 2.23
CA LEU A 8 36.15 -33.69 2.11
C LEU A 8 37.27 -32.88 1.45
N ARG A 9 38.53 -33.05 1.86
CA ARG A 9 39.67 -32.34 1.26
C ARG A 9 39.89 -32.71 -0.21
N LEU A 10 39.73 -33.98 -0.58
CA LEU A 10 39.91 -34.46 -1.95
C LEU A 10 38.79 -34.02 -2.88
N ALA A 11 37.56 -33.91 -2.36
CA ALA A 11 36.36 -33.59 -3.14
C ALA A 11 35.80 -32.18 -2.84
N GLN A 12 36.68 -31.22 -2.50
CA GLN A 12 36.35 -29.79 -2.32
C GLN A 12 35.17 -29.55 -1.35
N GLY A 13 35.16 -30.28 -0.25
CA GLY A 13 34.16 -30.17 0.82
C GLY A 13 32.99 -31.14 0.67
N LEU A 14 33.03 -32.14 -0.22
CA LEU A 14 31.97 -33.14 -0.40
C LEU A 14 32.38 -34.53 0.10
N VAL A 15 31.45 -35.28 0.68
CA VAL A 15 31.65 -36.70 1.02
C VAL A 15 30.34 -37.47 0.90
N THR A 16 30.37 -38.59 0.17
CA THR A 16 29.23 -39.52 0.07
C THR A 16 29.51 -40.77 0.87
N LEU A 17 28.58 -41.15 1.75
CA LEU A 17 28.64 -42.37 2.54
C LEU A 17 27.68 -43.41 1.93
N GLU A 18 28.22 -44.58 1.60
CA GLU A 18 27.43 -45.72 1.13
C GLU A 18 27.20 -46.70 2.29
N PHE A 19 25.93 -46.99 2.59
CA PHE A 19 25.54 -47.88 3.69
C PHE A 19 25.31 -49.30 3.18
N VAL A 20 26.35 -50.14 3.34
CA VAL A 20 26.37 -51.54 2.89
C VAL A 20 25.33 -52.46 3.58
N ASP A 21 24.90 -52.11 4.79
CA ASP A 21 23.98 -52.94 5.62
C ASP A 21 22.51 -52.47 5.60
N ALA A 22 22.15 -51.47 4.81
CA ALA A 22 20.79 -50.91 4.78
C ALA A 22 19.80 -51.88 4.08
N LYS A 23 19.02 -52.61 4.88
CA LYS A 23 18.05 -53.63 4.39
C LYS A 23 16.81 -53.05 3.68
N SER A 24 16.47 -51.79 3.94
CA SER A 24 15.50 -50.97 3.17
C SER A 24 15.59 -49.50 3.61
N GLY A 25 15.83 -48.57 2.67
CA GLY A 25 16.00 -47.13 2.96
C GLY A 25 17.13 -46.48 2.11
N GLU A 26 17.50 -45.24 2.43
CA GLU A 26 18.63 -44.50 1.82
C GLU A 26 19.93 -45.31 1.88
N LYS A 27 20.36 -45.85 0.72
CA LYS A 27 21.62 -46.60 0.57
C LYS A 27 22.85 -45.69 0.52
N GLU A 28 22.65 -44.42 0.19
CA GLU A 28 23.70 -43.42 0.07
C GLU A 28 23.28 -42.14 0.78
N ARG A 29 24.24 -41.44 1.38
CA ARG A 29 24.02 -40.12 1.96
C ARG A 29 25.22 -39.22 1.72
N THR A 30 24.95 -38.05 1.14
CA THR A 30 25.98 -37.05 0.81
C THR A 30 26.00 -35.93 1.86
N TYR A 31 27.19 -35.47 2.20
CA TYR A 31 27.45 -34.35 3.11
C TYR A 31 28.35 -33.32 2.41
N SER A 32 28.16 -32.05 2.74
CA SER A 32 28.95 -30.92 2.23
C SER A 32 29.37 -29.97 3.35
N GLU A 33 30.60 -29.47 3.29
CA GLU A 33 31.09 -28.34 4.10
C GLU A 33 30.56 -26.99 3.60
N LEU A 34 30.22 -26.91 2.30
CA LEU A 34 29.61 -25.72 1.70
C LEU A 34 28.09 -25.78 1.81
N LEU A 35 27.46 -24.62 1.98
CA LEU A 35 26.01 -24.46 1.82
C LEU A 35 25.65 -24.61 0.34
N ALA A 36 25.61 -25.84 -0.18
CA ALA A 36 25.35 -26.11 -1.58
C ALA A 36 24.32 -27.22 -1.76
N CYS A 37 23.41 -27.03 -2.71
CA CYS A 37 22.48 -28.06 -3.15
C CYS A 37 23.19 -28.97 -4.16
N HIS A 38 23.19 -30.27 -3.89
CA HIS A 38 23.95 -31.24 -4.69
C HIS A 38 23.20 -31.65 -5.96
N ASP A 39 21.87 -31.55 -5.94
CA ASP A 39 21.03 -31.91 -7.09
C ASP A 39 21.06 -30.84 -8.19
N CYS A 40 21.20 -29.56 -7.81
CA CYS A 40 21.19 -28.45 -8.76
C CYS A 40 22.48 -27.63 -8.82
N GLY A 41 23.49 -27.95 -8.00
CA GLY A 41 24.81 -27.31 -8.01
C GLY A 41 24.82 -25.84 -7.52
N ILE A 42 23.72 -25.36 -6.95
CA ILE A 42 23.61 -23.99 -6.44
C ILE A 42 24.30 -23.91 -5.08
N SER A 43 25.28 -23.01 -4.95
CA SER A 43 25.95 -22.70 -3.68
C SER A 43 25.48 -21.35 -3.14
N PHE A 44 25.41 -21.25 -1.81
CA PHE A 44 24.99 -20.07 -1.08
C PHE A 44 26.15 -19.57 -0.22
N GLN A 45 26.23 -18.26 -0.07
CA GLN A 45 27.10 -17.64 0.93
C GLN A 45 26.50 -17.84 2.33
N GLU A 46 27.34 -17.73 3.36
CA GLU A 46 26.87 -17.76 4.73
C GLU A 46 25.82 -16.65 4.95
N MET A 47 24.69 -17.03 5.52
CA MET A 47 23.56 -16.13 5.69
C MET A 47 23.78 -15.23 6.90
N GLU A 48 23.98 -13.95 6.64
CA GLU A 48 24.10 -12.91 7.66
C GLU A 48 22.82 -12.04 7.70
N PRO A 49 22.56 -11.30 8.79
CA PRO A 49 21.40 -10.41 8.88
C PRO A 49 21.28 -9.42 7.70
N ARG A 50 22.40 -8.92 7.17
CA ARG A 50 22.41 -8.03 6.00
C ARG A 50 21.89 -8.68 4.71
N SER A 51 21.98 -10.01 4.60
CA SER A 51 21.42 -10.78 3.48
C SER A 51 19.89 -10.74 3.46
N PHE A 52 19.24 -10.43 4.59
CA PHE A 52 17.79 -10.28 4.70
C PHE A 52 17.32 -8.84 4.52
N SER A 53 18.23 -7.89 4.22
CA SER A 53 17.90 -6.49 4.02
C SER A 53 17.71 -6.17 2.55
N PHE A 54 16.52 -5.71 2.16
CA PHE A 54 16.25 -5.18 0.83
C PHE A 54 16.93 -3.81 0.57
N ASN A 55 17.44 -3.16 1.61
CA ASN A 55 18.25 -1.93 1.49
C ASN A 55 19.73 -2.22 1.25
N SER A 56 20.11 -3.50 1.15
CA SER A 56 21.49 -3.94 0.96
C SER A 56 21.61 -4.71 -0.35
N PRO A 57 22.66 -4.48 -1.18
CA PRO A 57 22.85 -5.23 -2.43
C PRO A 57 23.05 -6.74 -2.20
N PHE A 58 23.38 -7.16 -0.97
CA PHE A 58 23.49 -8.57 -0.60
C PHE A 58 22.13 -9.28 -0.62
N GLY A 59 21.07 -8.62 -0.13
CA GLY A 59 19.72 -9.18 -0.02
C GLY A 59 18.71 -8.68 -1.03
N ALA A 60 18.93 -7.51 -1.61
CA ALA A 60 18.00 -6.85 -2.53
C ALA A 60 17.82 -7.62 -3.85
N CYS A 61 16.57 -7.69 -4.33
CA CYS A 61 16.27 -8.20 -5.67
C CYS A 61 17.06 -7.40 -6.73
N PRO A 62 17.79 -8.06 -7.64
CA PRO A 62 18.62 -7.38 -8.62
C PRO A 62 17.81 -6.58 -9.65
N GLU A 63 16.58 -7.01 -9.94
CA GLU A 63 15.73 -6.40 -10.98
C GLU A 63 15.11 -5.07 -10.55
N CYS A 64 14.66 -4.97 -9.30
CA CYS A 64 14.04 -3.76 -8.76
C CYS A 64 14.92 -3.07 -7.70
N THR A 65 16.16 -3.54 -7.50
CA THR A 65 17.11 -3.02 -6.51
C THR A 65 16.51 -2.88 -5.10
N GLY A 66 15.60 -3.78 -4.72
CA GLY A 66 14.93 -3.75 -3.42
C GLY A 66 13.70 -2.84 -3.30
N ILE A 67 13.26 -2.18 -4.38
CA ILE A 67 12.04 -1.36 -4.39
C ILE A 67 10.78 -2.24 -4.26
N GLY A 68 10.76 -3.36 -4.99
CA GLY A 68 9.66 -4.33 -4.97
C GLY A 68 8.55 -4.04 -5.97
N SER A 69 8.40 -2.80 -6.42
CA SER A 69 7.50 -2.42 -7.51
C SER A 69 8.27 -2.02 -8.77
N LYS A 70 7.59 -2.08 -9.90
CA LYS A 70 7.95 -1.38 -11.15
C LYS A 70 6.77 -0.54 -11.58
N LEU A 71 7.06 0.56 -12.26
CA LEU A 71 6.03 1.35 -12.91
C LEU A 71 5.76 0.72 -14.28
N GLU A 72 4.55 0.19 -14.48
CA GLU A 72 4.11 -0.45 -15.72
C GLU A 72 2.83 0.22 -16.22
N VAL A 73 2.63 0.22 -17.54
CA VAL A 73 1.41 0.76 -18.14
C VAL A 73 0.23 -0.12 -17.75
N ASP A 74 -0.83 0.48 -17.24
CA ASP A 74 -2.05 -0.25 -16.86
C ASP A 74 -3.10 -0.14 -17.96
N GLU A 75 -3.52 -1.29 -18.49
CA GLU A 75 -4.57 -1.38 -19.50
C GLU A 75 -5.89 -0.72 -19.06
N GLU A 76 -6.26 -0.78 -17.77
CA GLU A 76 -7.48 -0.16 -17.24
C GLU A 76 -7.39 1.38 -17.25
N LEU A 77 -6.19 1.95 -17.21
CA LEU A 77 -5.98 3.39 -17.34
C LEU A 77 -5.90 3.83 -18.80
N VAL A 78 -5.37 2.97 -19.67
CA VAL A 78 -5.34 3.20 -21.13
C VAL A 78 -6.74 3.12 -21.73
N ILE A 79 -7.56 2.18 -21.25
CA ILE A 79 -8.96 1.96 -21.65
C ILE A 79 -9.88 2.09 -20.42
N PRO A 80 -10.23 3.32 -19.99
CA PRO A 80 -11.04 3.55 -18.79
C PRO A 80 -12.49 3.04 -18.90
N ASP A 81 -13.03 3.02 -20.12
CA ASP A 81 -14.39 2.55 -20.41
C ASP A 81 -14.36 1.59 -21.60
N ASP A 82 -14.60 0.31 -21.32
CA ASP A 82 -14.60 -0.75 -22.33
C ASP A 82 -15.94 -0.88 -23.08
N SER A 83 -16.95 -0.08 -22.70
CA SER A 83 -18.28 -0.09 -23.31
C SER A 83 -18.40 0.85 -24.50
N ILE A 84 -17.47 1.79 -24.65
CA ILE A 84 -17.41 2.72 -25.78
C ILE A 84 -16.49 2.22 -26.89
N SER A 85 -16.68 2.78 -28.08
CA SER A 85 -15.89 2.47 -29.27
C SER A 85 -14.61 3.32 -29.37
N ILE A 86 -13.69 2.95 -30.27
CA ILE A 86 -12.44 3.69 -30.46
C ILE A 86 -12.73 5.12 -30.97
N ASN A 87 -13.73 5.27 -31.83
CA ASN A 87 -14.16 6.58 -32.34
C ASN A 87 -14.76 7.49 -31.24
N GLU A 88 -15.32 6.91 -30.18
CA GLU A 88 -15.81 7.64 -29.00
C GLU A 88 -14.70 7.95 -27.99
N GLY A 89 -13.46 7.51 -28.26
CA GLY A 89 -12.29 7.82 -27.45
C GLY A 89 -11.93 6.74 -26.42
N ALA A 90 -12.22 5.47 -26.69
CA ALA A 90 -11.86 4.35 -25.80
C ALA A 90 -10.37 4.32 -25.40
N ILE A 91 -9.46 4.77 -26.29
CA ILE A 91 -8.02 4.83 -26.02
C ILE A 91 -7.65 6.21 -25.47
N ALA A 92 -7.63 6.35 -24.15
CA ALA A 92 -7.47 7.63 -23.46
C ALA A 92 -6.18 8.41 -23.84
N PRO A 93 -4.99 7.78 -23.96
CA PRO A 93 -3.76 8.49 -24.35
C PRO A 93 -3.80 9.15 -25.73
N TRP A 94 -4.65 8.64 -26.63
CA TRP A 94 -4.71 9.03 -28.04
C TRP A 94 -6.01 9.74 -28.44
N SER A 95 -6.98 9.85 -27.54
CA SER A 95 -8.29 10.46 -27.81
C SER A 95 -8.30 11.99 -27.81
N GLY A 96 -7.22 12.65 -27.35
CA GLY A 96 -7.17 14.11 -27.21
C GLY A 96 -5.84 14.77 -27.62
N GLY A 97 -5.91 16.05 -27.99
CA GLY A 97 -4.75 16.90 -28.28
C GLY A 97 -4.35 16.97 -29.76
N GLN A 98 -3.27 17.69 -30.06
CA GLN A 98 -2.82 17.96 -31.44
C GLN A 98 -2.39 16.70 -32.21
N SER A 99 -2.07 15.61 -31.50
CA SER A 99 -1.64 14.33 -32.09
C SER A 99 -2.77 13.32 -32.27
N ALA A 100 -4.01 13.61 -31.82
CA ALA A 100 -5.13 12.66 -31.90
C ALA A 100 -5.39 12.21 -33.34
N ASP A 101 -5.43 13.15 -34.28
CA ASP A 101 -5.63 12.87 -35.71
C ASP A 101 -4.56 11.90 -36.28
N TYR A 102 -3.31 12.01 -35.81
CA TYR A 102 -2.23 11.13 -36.26
C TYR A 102 -2.49 9.68 -35.82
N PHE A 103 -2.82 9.47 -34.55
CA PHE A 103 -3.10 8.13 -34.01
C PHE A 103 -4.39 7.54 -34.56
N THR A 104 -5.45 8.33 -34.74
CA THR A 104 -6.68 7.88 -35.40
C THR A 104 -6.40 7.35 -36.81
N ASN A 105 -5.57 8.06 -37.59
CA ASN A 105 -5.19 7.60 -38.93
C ASN A 105 -4.39 6.29 -38.91
N LEU A 106 -3.52 6.09 -37.90
CA LEU A 106 -2.80 4.83 -37.70
C LEU A 106 -3.75 3.67 -37.39
N ILE A 107 -4.70 3.86 -36.47
CA ILE A 107 -5.67 2.83 -36.12
C ILE A 107 -6.58 2.50 -37.29
N VAL A 108 -7.01 3.48 -38.09
CA VAL A 108 -7.79 3.24 -39.31
C VAL A 108 -7.01 2.39 -40.32
N ALA A 109 -5.69 2.56 -40.41
CA ALA A 109 -4.85 1.70 -41.25
C ALA A 109 -4.79 0.27 -40.67
N LEU A 110 -4.50 0.14 -39.36
CA LEU A 110 -4.45 -1.15 -38.67
C LEU A 110 -5.78 -1.93 -38.77
N ALA A 111 -6.91 -1.23 -38.69
CA ALA A 111 -8.25 -1.81 -38.76
C ALA A 111 -8.54 -2.50 -40.09
N LYS A 112 -7.96 -2.01 -41.20
CA LYS A 112 -8.09 -2.65 -42.52
C LYS A 112 -7.34 -3.98 -42.58
N ASP A 113 -6.17 -4.03 -41.96
CA ASP A 113 -5.29 -5.19 -42.01
C ASP A 113 -5.74 -6.28 -41.04
N VAL A 114 -6.09 -5.90 -39.80
CA VAL A 114 -6.54 -6.82 -38.75
C VAL A 114 -8.04 -7.13 -38.84
N LYS A 115 -8.78 -6.37 -39.67
CA LYS A 115 -10.22 -6.52 -39.95
C LYS A 115 -11.12 -6.33 -38.72
N PHE A 116 -11.01 -5.17 -38.08
CA PHE A 116 -11.96 -4.75 -37.03
C PHE A 116 -12.61 -3.41 -37.37
N SER A 117 -13.71 -3.07 -36.68
CA SER A 117 -14.41 -1.79 -36.83
C SER A 117 -14.09 -0.87 -35.65
N LEU A 118 -13.87 0.42 -35.93
CA LEU A 118 -13.63 1.45 -34.91
C LEU A 118 -14.89 1.86 -34.15
N ASP A 119 -16.08 1.49 -34.66
CA ASP A 119 -17.39 1.78 -34.04
C ASP A 119 -17.87 0.61 -33.14
N THR A 120 -17.12 -0.49 -33.10
CA THR A 120 -17.41 -1.61 -32.21
C THR A 120 -16.94 -1.24 -30.80
N PRO A 121 -17.79 -1.40 -29.76
CA PRO A 121 -17.36 -1.26 -28.37
C PRO A 121 -16.11 -2.07 -28.06
N TRP A 122 -15.17 -1.51 -27.28
CA TRP A 122 -13.89 -2.15 -26.98
C TRP A 122 -14.05 -3.58 -26.45
N SER A 123 -14.98 -3.79 -25.51
CA SER A 123 -15.34 -5.09 -24.94
C SER A 123 -15.65 -6.15 -26.01
N LYS A 124 -16.27 -5.77 -27.12
CA LYS A 124 -16.69 -6.65 -28.23
C LYS A 124 -15.63 -6.85 -29.32
N LEU A 125 -14.51 -6.15 -29.27
CA LEU A 125 -13.40 -6.36 -30.20
C LEU A 125 -12.76 -7.75 -29.99
N SER A 126 -12.24 -8.34 -31.08
CA SER A 126 -11.54 -9.62 -31.01
C SER A 126 -10.24 -9.49 -30.20
N ALA A 127 -9.83 -10.57 -29.52
CA ALA A 127 -8.58 -10.59 -28.77
C ALA A 127 -7.37 -10.21 -29.64
N LYS A 128 -7.35 -10.65 -30.90
CA LYS A 128 -6.31 -10.27 -31.88
C LYS A 128 -6.27 -8.76 -32.14
N ALA A 129 -7.43 -8.10 -32.25
CA ALA A 129 -7.49 -6.65 -32.45
C ALA A 129 -7.02 -5.89 -31.20
N LYS A 130 -7.42 -6.33 -30.00
CA LYS A 130 -6.97 -5.75 -28.73
C LYS A 130 -5.46 -5.85 -28.58
N GLU A 131 -4.90 -7.05 -28.80
CA GLU A 131 -3.46 -7.32 -28.74
C GLU A 131 -2.68 -6.42 -29.72
N ALA A 132 -3.14 -6.34 -30.96
CA ALA A 132 -2.51 -5.52 -31.99
C ALA A 132 -2.50 -4.02 -31.63
N ILE A 133 -3.55 -3.53 -30.97
CA ILE A 133 -3.66 -2.12 -30.55
C ILE A 133 -2.76 -1.85 -29.33
N LEU A 134 -2.76 -2.75 -28.35
CA LEU A 134 -2.06 -2.56 -27.07
C LEU A 134 -0.54 -2.75 -27.20
N ASN A 135 -0.11 -3.90 -27.73
CA ASN A 135 1.29 -4.33 -27.75
C ASN A 135 1.96 -4.16 -29.12
N GLY A 136 1.20 -3.71 -30.11
CA GLY A 136 1.69 -3.48 -31.45
C GLY A 136 1.40 -4.64 -32.41
N TYR A 137 1.71 -4.40 -33.68
CA TYR A 137 1.49 -5.36 -34.75
C TYR A 137 2.73 -5.39 -35.64
N ASP A 138 3.31 -6.58 -35.82
CA ASP A 138 4.62 -6.83 -36.43
C ASP A 138 4.64 -6.65 -37.97
N TYR A 139 3.79 -5.77 -38.48
CA TYR A 139 3.64 -5.42 -39.89
C TYR A 139 3.60 -3.90 -40.08
N GLU A 140 4.16 -3.40 -41.19
CA GLU A 140 4.02 -2.00 -41.57
C GLU A 140 2.56 -1.68 -41.92
N VAL A 141 1.95 -0.74 -41.19
CA VAL A 141 0.62 -0.22 -41.51
C VAL A 141 0.74 0.86 -42.60
N HIS A 142 -0.10 0.73 -43.62
CA HIS A 142 -0.12 1.66 -44.75
C HIS A 142 -1.09 2.81 -44.48
N VAL A 143 -0.56 3.94 -44.00
CA VAL A 143 -1.37 5.10 -43.66
C VAL A 143 -1.64 5.93 -44.91
N ARG A 144 -2.93 6.09 -45.24
CA ARG A 144 -3.43 6.98 -46.30
C ARG A 144 -4.44 7.94 -45.72
N TYR A 145 -4.12 9.23 -45.72
CA TYR A 145 -5.04 10.28 -45.25
C TYR A 145 -4.96 11.54 -46.11
N ARG A 146 -6.03 12.33 -46.09
CA ARG A 146 -6.10 13.62 -46.78
C ARG A 146 -5.83 14.72 -45.75
N ASN A 147 -4.82 15.55 -46.01
CA ASN A 147 -4.51 16.65 -45.10
C ASN A 147 -5.52 17.81 -45.25
N ARG A 148 -5.46 18.77 -44.32
CA ARG A 148 -6.28 20.00 -44.34
C ARG A 148 -6.16 20.86 -45.61
N TYR A 149 -5.14 20.63 -46.43
CA TYR A 149 -4.90 21.32 -47.71
C TYR A 149 -5.32 20.48 -48.93
N GLY A 150 -6.05 19.39 -48.71
CA GLY A 150 -6.60 18.54 -49.76
C GLY A 150 -5.59 17.57 -50.41
N ARG A 151 -4.32 17.57 -50.00
CA ARG A 151 -3.28 16.64 -50.50
C ARG A 151 -3.37 15.29 -49.81
N VAL A 152 -3.28 14.22 -50.58
CA VAL A 152 -3.21 12.85 -50.06
C VAL A 152 -1.77 12.56 -49.66
N ARG A 153 -1.56 12.12 -48.41
CA ARG A 153 -0.27 11.60 -47.93
C ARG A 153 -0.38 10.10 -47.75
N ASN A 154 0.64 9.39 -48.24
CA ASN A 154 0.80 7.95 -48.10
C ASN A 154 2.18 7.69 -47.49
N TYR A 155 2.24 6.91 -46.42
CA TYR A 155 3.49 6.41 -45.84
C TYR A 155 3.23 5.07 -45.15
N SER A 156 4.27 4.26 -45.03
CA SER A 156 4.25 3.03 -44.25
C SER A 156 5.04 3.25 -42.96
N THR A 157 4.54 2.72 -41.86
CA THR A 157 5.21 2.78 -40.56
C THR A 157 4.87 1.54 -39.76
N GLY A 158 5.78 1.11 -38.88
CA GLY A 158 5.46 0.10 -37.87
C GLY A 158 4.39 0.64 -36.92
N PHE A 159 3.52 -0.25 -36.44
CA PHE A 159 2.54 0.05 -35.40
C PHE A 159 3.05 -0.54 -34.08
N GLU A 160 3.68 0.29 -33.24
CA GLU A 160 4.32 -0.15 -31.99
C GLU A 160 3.33 -0.51 -30.88
N GLY A 161 2.07 -0.05 -30.96
CA GLY A 161 1.08 -0.24 -29.90
C GLY A 161 1.05 0.88 -28.87
N VAL A 162 -0.04 0.96 -28.11
CA VAL A 162 -0.23 2.00 -27.09
C VAL A 162 0.72 1.83 -25.90
N ILE A 163 0.92 0.58 -25.43
CA ILE A 163 1.74 0.30 -24.25
C ILE A 163 3.21 0.60 -24.54
N PRO A 164 3.85 0.03 -25.58
CA PRO A 164 5.26 0.34 -25.89
C PRO A 164 5.47 1.83 -26.22
N PHE A 165 4.49 2.49 -26.83
CA PHE A 165 4.55 3.94 -27.05
C PHE A 165 4.65 4.72 -25.74
N ILE A 166 3.83 4.39 -24.73
CA ILE A 166 3.86 5.09 -23.43
C ILE A 166 5.16 4.80 -22.69
N GLU A 167 5.59 3.53 -22.62
CA GLU A 167 6.83 3.13 -21.95
C GLU A 167 8.05 3.83 -22.56
N ARG A 168 8.17 3.78 -23.89
CA ARG A 168 9.26 4.44 -24.62
C ARG A 168 9.24 5.94 -24.41
N ARG A 169 8.07 6.59 -24.50
CA ARG A 169 7.95 8.03 -24.29
C ARG A 169 8.24 8.45 -22.86
N HIS A 170 7.89 7.64 -21.86
CA HIS A 170 8.25 7.88 -20.46
C HIS A 170 9.76 7.80 -20.26
N ALA A 171 10.41 6.77 -20.82
CA ALA A 171 11.85 6.54 -20.68
C ALA A 171 12.73 7.55 -21.45
N GLU A 172 12.31 7.97 -22.65
CA GLU A 172 13.08 8.87 -23.53
C GLU A 172 12.88 10.36 -23.20
N THR A 173 11.88 10.71 -22.40
CA THR A 173 11.52 12.10 -22.13
C THR A 173 12.31 12.68 -20.95
N ASP A 174 12.95 13.83 -21.18
CA ASP A 174 13.66 14.62 -20.16
C ASP A 174 12.78 15.67 -19.46
N SER A 175 11.54 15.87 -19.91
CA SER A 175 10.61 16.87 -19.35
C SER A 175 9.68 16.26 -18.30
N ASP A 176 9.73 16.78 -17.07
CA ASP A 176 8.88 16.33 -15.95
C ASP A 176 7.38 16.37 -16.30
N PHE A 177 6.90 17.45 -16.92
CA PHE A 177 5.50 17.56 -17.34
C PHE A 177 5.06 16.45 -18.30
N SER A 178 5.93 16.10 -19.25
CA SER A 178 5.65 15.03 -20.20
C SER A 178 5.76 13.66 -19.52
N ARG A 179 6.70 13.48 -18.60
CA ARG A 179 6.82 12.26 -17.78
C ARG A 179 5.55 12.03 -16.96
N GLU A 180 5.12 13.00 -16.16
CA GLU A 180 3.88 12.95 -15.37
C GLU A 180 2.64 12.67 -16.24
N LYS A 181 2.61 13.19 -17.48
CA LYS A 181 1.52 12.91 -18.43
C LYS A 181 1.43 11.41 -18.77
N TYR A 182 2.56 10.74 -18.94
CA TYR A 182 2.60 9.31 -19.26
C TYR A 182 2.41 8.45 -18.00
N GLU A 183 2.94 8.88 -16.86
CA GLU A 183 2.75 8.21 -15.55
C GLU A 183 1.28 8.14 -15.14
N ALA A 184 0.43 9.08 -15.59
CA ALA A 184 -1.01 9.04 -15.38
C ALA A 184 -1.70 7.78 -15.97
N TYR A 185 -1.04 7.06 -16.88
CA TYR A 185 -1.50 5.79 -17.45
C TYR A 185 -0.74 4.57 -16.92
N MET A 186 0.11 4.77 -15.91
CA MET A 186 0.93 3.72 -15.33
C MET A 186 0.53 3.47 -13.88
N ARG A 187 0.75 2.24 -13.41
CA ARG A 187 0.63 1.86 -12.01
C ARG A 187 1.89 1.20 -11.52
N GLU A 188 2.12 1.32 -10.22
CA GLU A 188 3.07 0.45 -9.56
C GLU A 188 2.52 -0.98 -9.53
N THR A 189 3.21 -1.88 -10.22
CA THR A 189 2.94 -3.32 -10.19
C THR A 189 4.05 -4.04 -9.40
N PRO A 190 3.74 -5.17 -8.75
CA PRO A 190 4.77 -5.98 -8.11
C PRO A 190 5.82 -6.42 -9.14
N CYS A 191 7.10 -6.23 -8.82
CA CYS A 191 8.21 -6.61 -9.69
C CYS A 191 8.07 -8.09 -10.14
N PRO A 192 8.20 -8.41 -11.44
CA PRO A 192 7.94 -9.76 -11.95
C PRO A 192 8.89 -10.82 -11.39
N VAL A 193 10.11 -10.43 -11.01
CA VAL A 193 11.14 -11.35 -10.49
C VAL A 193 10.91 -11.68 -9.02
N CYS A 194 10.84 -10.67 -8.14
CA CYS A 194 10.64 -10.89 -6.71
C CYS A 194 9.17 -10.92 -6.28
N LYS A 195 8.23 -10.63 -7.18
CA LYS A 195 6.79 -10.57 -6.95
C LYS A 195 6.40 -9.63 -5.79
N GLY A 196 7.11 -8.52 -5.64
CA GLY A 196 6.86 -7.55 -4.55
C GLY A 196 7.67 -7.77 -3.28
N THR A 197 8.33 -8.93 -3.11
CA THR A 197 9.02 -9.29 -1.86
C THR A 197 10.33 -8.53 -1.62
N ARG A 198 10.86 -7.82 -2.64
CA ARG A 198 12.08 -6.99 -2.61
C ARG A 198 13.39 -7.76 -2.43
N LEU A 199 13.35 -9.06 -2.20
CA LEU A 199 14.51 -9.87 -1.83
C LEU A 199 14.93 -10.81 -2.96
N LYS A 200 16.17 -11.30 -2.88
CA LYS A 200 16.66 -12.33 -3.80
C LYS A 200 16.03 -13.70 -3.53
N PRO A 201 15.91 -14.57 -4.54
CA PRO A 201 15.33 -15.92 -4.39
C PRO A 201 16.02 -16.76 -3.31
N GLU A 202 17.35 -16.64 -3.16
CA GLU A 202 18.14 -17.41 -2.19
C GLU A 202 17.79 -17.03 -0.74
N VAL A 203 17.45 -15.77 -0.51
CA VAL A 203 17.02 -15.26 0.81
C VAL A 203 15.62 -15.76 1.13
N LEU A 204 14.74 -15.79 0.12
CA LEU A 204 13.36 -16.29 0.24
C LEU A 204 13.29 -17.81 0.42
N ALA A 205 14.37 -18.54 0.16
CA ALA A 205 14.48 -19.97 0.43
C ALA A 205 14.72 -20.27 1.93
N VAL A 206 15.19 -19.30 2.70
CA VAL A 206 15.34 -19.44 4.16
C VAL A 206 13.97 -19.29 4.82
N THR A 207 13.57 -20.32 5.58
CA THR A 207 12.26 -20.35 6.23
C THR A 207 12.35 -20.53 7.74
N LEU A 208 11.36 -20.00 8.42
CA LEU A 208 11.12 -20.10 9.84
C LEU A 208 9.67 -20.59 10.01
N GLY A 209 9.47 -21.79 10.56
CA GLY A 209 8.12 -22.38 10.68
C GLY A 209 7.43 -22.62 9.33
N GLY A 210 8.20 -22.87 8.27
CA GLY A 210 7.69 -23.09 6.92
C GLY A 210 7.33 -21.82 6.14
N LYS A 211 7.57 -20.62 6.69
CA LYS A 211 7.40 -19.33 5.99
C LYS A 211 8.72 -18.60 5.87
N ASN A 212 8.96 -17.93 4.75
CA ASN A 212 10.12 -17.05 4.61
C ASN A 212 9.84 -15.64 5.20
N ILE A 213 10.88 -14.81 5.27
CA ILE A 213 10.78 -13.47 5.86
C ILE A 213 9.71 -12.59 5.19
N ALA A 214 9.57 -12.65 3.86
CA ALA A 214 8.60 -11.84 3.14
C ALA A 214 7.17 -12.29 3.47
N GLN A 215 6.92 -13.60 3.49
CA GLN A 215 5.63 -14.18 3.87
C GLN A 215 5.25 -13.83 5.32
N ILE A 216 6.21 -13.78 6.24
CA ILE A 216 5.97 -13.36 7.63
C ILE A 216 5.63 -11.87 7.68
N CYS A 217 6.32 -11.03 6.88
CA CYS A 217 6.05 -9.59 6.81
C CYS A 217 4.72 -9.24 6.12
N GLU A 218 4.18 -10.14 5.29
CA GLU A 218 2.88 -9.99 4.63
C GLU A 218 1.70 -10.38 5.54
N LEU A 219 1.93 -11.14 6.62
CA LEU A 219 0.91 -11.37 7.62
C LEU A 219 0.51 -10.03 8.25
N SER A 220 -0.77 -9.93 8.61
CA SER A 220 -1.21 -8.85 9.50
C SER A 220 -0.51 -8.96 10.86
N ILE A 221 -0.40 -7.87 11.60
CA ILE A 221 0.40 -7.83 12.83
C ILE A 221 -0.13 -8.82 13.89
N ASP A 222 -1.45 -9.03 13.96
CA ASP A 222 -2.06 -10.04 14.83
C ASP A 222 -1.76 -11.47 14.38
N GLU A 223 -1.87 -11.75 13.08
CA GLU A 223 -1.50 -13.04 12.49
C GLU A 223 0.00 -13.34 12.70
N CYS A 224 0.86 -12.34 12.50
CA CYS A 224 2.31 -12.43 12.70
C CYS A 224 2.63 -12.70 14.17
N ALA A 225 2.01 -11.97 15.10
CA ALA A 225 2.17 -12.18 16.53
C ALA A 225 1.72 -13.58 16.97
N THR A 226 0.64 -14.10 16.38
CA THR A 226 0.14 -15.45 16.64
C THR A 226 1.10 -16.50 16.08
N PHE A 227 1.52 -16.33 14.83
CA PHE A 227 2.46 -17.23 14.15
C PHE A 227 3.79 -17.37 14.92
N LEU A 228 4.36 -16.26 15.38
CA LEU A 228 5.63 -16.27 16.13
C LEU A 228 5.49 -16.83 17.55
N LYS A 229 4.29 -16.83 18.14
CA LYS A 229 4.02 -17.50 19.43
C LYS A 229 3.87 -19.01 19.27
N GLU A 230 3.28 -19.46 18.17
CA GLU A 230 2.99 -20.88 17.93
C GLU A 230 4.17 -21.66 17.33
N ILE A 231 5.19 -20.97 16.84
CA ILE A 231 6.33 -21.61 16.21
C ILE A 231 7.09 -22.50 17.20
N LYS A 232 7.37 -23.74 16.75
CA LYS A 232 8.16 -24.70 17.51
C LYS A 232 9.61 -24.65 17.04
N LEU A 233 10.47 -24.13 17.90
CA LEU A 233 11.92 -24.11 17.69
C LEU A 233 12.59 -25.30 18.39
N GLY A 234 13.68 -25.81 17.82
CA GLY A 234 14.53 -26.77 18.51
C GLY A 234 15.15 -26.19 19.78
N THR A 235 15.64 -27.03 20.69
CA THR A 235 16.22 -26.57 21.98
C THR A 235 17.39 -25.59 21.80
N ARG A 236 18.26 -25.84 20.82
CA ARG A 236 19.39 -24.95 20.49
C ARG A 236 18.90 -23.63 19.89
N GLU A 237 17.96 -23.68 18.95
CA GLU A 237 17.41 -22.51 18.26
C GLU A 237 16.66 -21.61 19.24
N ALA A 238 15.82 -22.19 20.10
CA ALA A 238 15.07 -21.47 21.13
C ALA A 238 16.01 -20.70 22.07
N LYS A 239 17.13 -21.32 22.49
CA LYS A 239 18.12 -20.67 23.36
C LYS A 239 18.83 -19.50 22.68
N ILE A 240 19.12 -19.61 21.38
CA ILE A 240 19.75 -18.53 20.61
C ILE A 240 18.75 -17.39 20.36
N ALA A 241 17.52 -17.75 20.00
CA ALA A 241 16.47 -16.81 19.61
C ALA A 241 15.74 -16.16 20.79
N GLU A 242 15.88 -16.67 22.03
CA GLU A 242 15.13 -16.23 23.21
C GLU A 242 15.04 -14.70 23.36
N ARG A 243 16.19 -14.01 23.33
CA ARG A 243 16.24 -12.55 23.48
C ARG A 243 15.60 -11.82 22.30
N VAL A 244 15.83 -12.32 21.09
CA VAL A 244 15.29 -11.73 19.85
C VAL A 244 13.78 -11.89 19.80
N MET A 245 13.27 -13.08 20.09
CA MET A 245 11.83 -13.39 20.11
C MET A 245 11.12 -12.58 21.19
N LYS A 246 11.73 -12.39 22.37
CA LYS A 246 11.18 -11.53 23.42
C LYS A 246 11.01 -10.09 22.94
N GLU A 247 12.02 -9.54 22.26
CA GLU A 247 11.99 -8.18 21.71
C GLU A 247 10.96 -8.04 20.59
N VAL A 248 10.89 -9.01 19.67
CA VAL A 248 9.91 -9.01 18.57
C VAL A 248 8.49 -9.09 19.13
N HIS A 249 8.22 -9.99 20.08
CA HIS A 249 6.91 -10.11 20.70
C HIS A 249 6.50 -8.83 21.44
N ALA A 250 7.42 -8.16 22.13
CA ALA A 250 7.14 -6.89 22.79
C ALA A 250 6.74 -5.81 21.77
N ARG A 251 7.50 -5.65 20.68
CA ARG A 251 7.22 -4.66 19.63
C ARG A 251 5.90 -4.91 18.90
N LEU A 252 5.62 -6.17 18.58
CA LEU A 252 4.32 -6.54 18.00
C LEU A 252 3.18 -6.26 18.99
N GLY A 253 3.38 -6.54 20.28
CA GLY A 253 2.44 -6.18 21.34
C GLY A 253 2.10 -4.69 21.35
N PHE A 254 3.11 -3.81 21.34
CA PHE A 254 2.87 -2.37 21.33
C PHE A 254 2.09 -1.90 20.10
N LEU A 255 2.28 -2.52 18.93
CA LEU A 255 1.51 -2.21 17.72
C LEU A 255 0.04 -2.66 17.85
N LEU A 256 -0.21 -3.80 18.51
CA LEU A 256 -1.57 -4.27 18.81
C LEU A 256 -2.27 -3.36 19.82
N ASP A 257 -1.55 -2.90 20.85
CA ASP A 257 -2.09 -2.04 21.91
C ASP A 257 -2.57 -0.69 21.34
N VAL A 258 -1.86 -0.13 20.35
CA VAL A 258 -2.26 1.12 19.67
C VAL A 258 -3.28 0.91 18.52
N GLY A 259 -3.84 -0.29 18.35
CA GLY A 259 -4.91 -0.54 17.39
C GLY A 259 -4.45 -0.64 15.93
N LEU A 260 -3.24 -1.14 15.67
CA LEU A 260 -2.67 -1.30 14.33
C LEU A 260 -2.63 -2.77 13.86
N GLU A 261 -3.44 -3.65 14.47
CA GLU A 261 -3.46 -5.09 14.17
C GLU A 261 -3.64 -5.43 12.69
N TYR A 262 -4.43 -4.64 11.96
CA TYR A 262 -4.78 -4.87 10.55
C TYR A 262 -3.66 -4.54 9.57
N LEU A 263 -2.57 -3.90 10.01
CA LEU A 263 -1.43 -3.58 9.15
C LEU A 263 -0.51 -4.78 8.98
N THR A 264 0.25 -4.78 7.90
CA THR A 264 1.34 -5.73 7.66
C THR A 264 2.68 -5.03 7.86
N LEU A 265 3.73 -5.79 8.24
CA LEU A 265 5.08 -5.25 8.37
C LEU A 265 5.67 -4.84 7.01
N GLY A 266 5.16 -5.43 5.92
CA GLY A 266 5.53 -5.08 4.54
C GLY A 266 4.88 -3.80 4.00
N ARG A 267 3.91 -3.19 4.70
CA ARG A 267 3.21 -1.99 4.22
C ARG A 267 4.17 -0.81 4.08
N ALA A 268 4.11 -0.12 2.93
CA ALA A 268 4.96 1.03 2.66
C ALA A 268 4.60 2.21 3.57
N ALA A 269 5.61 2.80 4.22
CA ALA A 269 5.42 3.89 5.19
C ALA A 269 4.70 5.12 4.61
N ALA A 270 4.94 5.45 3.33
CA ALA A 270 4.31 6.59 2.65
C ALA A 270 2.79 6.41 2.44
N THR A 271 2.28 5.18 2.53
CA THR A 271 0.85 4.87 2.36
C THR A 271 0.05 4.92 3.66
N LEU A 272 0.73 5.21 4.78
CA LEU A 272 0.09 5.32 6.09
C LEU A 272 -0.60 6.67 6.22
N SER A 273 -1.80 6.66 6.80
CA SER A 273 -2.47 7.89 7.26
C SER A 273 -1.67 8.57 8.38
N GLY A 274 -1.88 9.87 8.56
CA GLY A 274 -1.23 10.63 9.64
C GLY A 274 -1.41 9.99 11.02
N GLY A 275 -2.63 9.56 11.35
CA GLY A 275 -2.92 8.86 12.60
C GLY A 275 -2.25 7.48 12.71
N GLU A 276 -2.17 6.70 11.62
CA GLU A 276 -1.41 5.44 11.63
C GLU A 276 0.09 5.68 11.89
N ALA A 277 0.69 6.64 11.19
CA ALA A 277 2.11 6.99 11.36
C ALA A 277 2.41 7.49 12.78
N GLN A 278 1.53 8.32 13.34
CA GLN A 278 1.63 8.81 14.72
C GLN A 278 1.55 7.66 15.73
N ARG A 279 0.62 6.70 15.56
CA ARG A 279 0.48 5.55 16.45
C ARG A 279 1.67 4.58 16.35
N ILE A 280 2.25 4.38 15.16
CA ILE A 280 3.51 3.62 15.02
C ILE A 280 4.64 4.31 15.79
N ARG A 281 4.72 5.64 15.70
CA ARG A 281 5.71 6.40 16.47
C ARG A 281 5.49 6.24 17.96
N LEU A 282 4.25 6.29 18.44
CA LEU A 282 3.90 6.04 19.84
C LEU A 282 4.33 4.64 20.30
N ALA A 283 3.97 3.59 19.56
CA ALA A 283 4.38 2.21 19.85
C ALA A 283 5.91 2.06 19.91
N THR A 284 6.63 2.73 19.01
CA THR A 284 8.10 2.76 18.99
C THR A 284 8.68 3.45 20.23
N GLN A 285 8.07 4.54 20.69
CA GLN A 285 8.50 5.23 21.91
C GLN A 285 8.26 4.39 23.17
N ILE A 286 7.13 3.70 23.26
CA ILE A 286 6.84 2.78 24.39
C ILE A 286 7.89 1.66 24.40
N GLY A 287 8.21 1.09 23.23
CA GLY A 287 9.24 0.06 23.12
C GLY A 287 10.66 0.52 23.40
N SER A 288 10.94 1.83 23.38
CA SER A 288 12.26 2.35 23.76
C SER A 288 12.53 2.25 25.26
N GLY A 289 11.48 2.08 26.09
CA GLY A 289 11.61 1.93 27.54
C GLY A 289 12.23 3.13 28.25
N LEU A 290 12.13 4.33 27.66
CA LEU A 290 12.64 5.55 28.25
C LEU A 290 11.82 5.96 29.48
N VAL A 291 12.50 6.51 30.48
CA VAL A 291 11.94 6.98 31.75
C VAL A 291 12.40 8.41 32.01
N GLY A 292 11.57 9.24 32.62
CA GLY A 292 11.86 10.65 32.87
C GLY A 292 11.77 11.54 31.63
N VAL A 293 11.06 11.11 30.60
CA VAL A 293 10.84 11.86 29.36
C VAL A 293 9.53 12.63 29.44
N LEU A 294 9.52 13.84 28.89
CA LEU A 294 8.30 14.61 28.63
C LEU A 294 7.83 14.34 27.19
N TYR A 295 6.76 13.58 27.04
CA TYR A 295 6.12 13.34 25.75
C TYR A 295 5.06 14.42 25.50
N VAL A 296 5.16 15.11 24.36
CA VAL A 296 4.15 16.05 23.88
C VAL A 296 3.48 15.44 22.65
N LEU A 297 2.19 15.13 22.78
CA LEU A 297 1.38 14.48 21.74
C LEU A 297 0.31 15.43 21.23
N ASP A 298 0.14 15.45 19.91
CA ASP A 298 -0.82 16.31 19.21
C ASP A 298 -1.96 15.46 18.65
N GLU A 299 -3.12 15.48 19.31
CA GLU A 299 -4.35 14.75 18.95
C GLU A 299 -4.14 13.27 18.54
N PRO A 300 -3.64 12.40 19.44
CA PRO A 300 -3.38 11.00 19.12
C PRO A 300 -4.64 10.18 18.76
N SER A 301 -5.84 10.69 19.06
CA SER A 301 -7.12 10.07 18.65
C SER A 301 -7.45 10.25 17.16
N ILE A 302 -6.70 11.09 16.42
CA ILE A 302 -6.95 11.34 14.99
C ILE A 302 -6.99 10.04 14.18
N GLY A 303 -8.07 9.89 13.41
CA GLY A 303 -8.27 8.73 12.53
C GLY A 303 -8.45 7.41 13.27
N LEU A 304 -8.72 7.46 14.58
CA LEU A 304 -9.09 6.31 15.39
C LEU A 304 -10.61 6.24 15.52
N HIS A 305 -11.14 5.02 15.57
CA HIS A 305 -12.56 4.82 15.81
C HIS A 305 -12.84 4.87 17.32
N GLN A 306 -14.00 5.38 17.77
CA GLN A 306 -14.31 5.52 19.20
C GLN A 306 -14.12 4.23 20.00
N ARG A 307 -14.41 3.09 19.37
CA ARG A 307 -14.19 1.75 19.96
C ARG A 307 -12.74 1.53 20.44
N ASP A 308 -11.77 2.03 19.68
CA ASP A 308 -10.35 1.75 19.90
C ASP A 308 -9.69 2.86 20.75
N ASN A 309 -10.41 3.96 21.02
CA ASN A 309 -9.94 5.09 21.83
C ASN A 309 -9.55 4.68 23.25
N ARG A 310 -10.32 3.79 23.86
CA ARG A 310 -10.03 3.28 25.21
C ARG A 310 -8.66 2.57 25.28
N ARG A 311 -8.30 1.79 24.26
CA ARG A 311 -6.98 1.13 24.21
C ARG A 311 -5.84 2.14 24.10
N LEU A 312 -6.05 3.20 23.32
CA LEU A 312 -5.10 4.31 23.24
C LEU A 312 -4.91 4.98 24.61
N ILE A 313 -6.00 5.29 25.31
CA ILE A 313 -5.95 5.87 26.66
C ILE A 313 -5.17 4.97 27.61
N GLU A 314 -5.48 3.67 27.66
CA GLU A 314 -4.76 2.69 28.49
C GLU A 314 -3.26 2.66 28.17
N THR A 315 -2.91 2.78 26.89
CA THR A 315 -1.52 2.83 26.43
C THR A 315 -0.80 4.11 26.88
N LEU A 316 -1.47 5.27 26.82
CA LEU A 316 -0.93 6.54 27.30
C LEU A 316 -0.75 6.53 28.83
N THR A 317 -1.72 5.97 29.56
CA THR A 317 -1.65 5.76 31.01
C THR A 317 -0.46 4.88 31.38
N HIS A 318 -0.23 3.78 30.65
CA HIS A 318 0.95 2.94 30.86
C HIS A 318 2.25 3.70 30.60
N LEU A 319 2.33 4.49 29.53
CA LEU A 319 3.53 5.29 29.23
C LEU A 319 3.84 6.30 30.34
N ARG A 320 2.80 6.92 30.93
CA ARG A 320 2.91 7.76 32.14
C ARG A 320 3.45 6.97 33.33
N ASP A 321 2.85 5.81 33.60
CA ASP A 321 3.15 4.98 34.77
C ASP A 321 4.57 4.37 34.74
N LEU A 322 5.20 4.29 33.56
CA LEU A 322 6.63 4.00 33.43
C LEU A 322 7.55 5.07 34.03
N GLY A 323 7.00 6.20 34.48
CA GLY A 323 7.73 7.33 35.07
C GLY A 323 8.00 8.46 34.08
N ASN A 324 7.10 8.64 33.10
CA ASN A 324 7.16 9.72 32.13
C ASN A 324 6.03 10.73 32.36
N THR A 325 6.18 11.93 31.83
CA THR A 325 5.13 12.95 31.82
C THR A 325 4.57 13.08 30.41
N LEU A 326 3.24 13.11 30.29
CA LEU A 326 2.56 13.28 29.02
C LEU A 326 1.82 14.63 29.02
N ILE A 327 2.03 15.41 27.98
CA ILE A 327 1.18 16.56 27.61
C ILE A 327 0.48 16.17 26.32
N VAL A 328 -0.84 16.07 26.37
CA VAL A 328 -1.66 15.64 25.24
C VAL A 328 -2.59 16.78 24.86
N VAL A 329 -2.46 17.27 23.63
CA VAL A 329 -3.43 18.20 23.03
C VAL A 329 -4.56 17.34 22.49
N GLU A 330 -5.78 17.50 23.02
CA GLU A 330 -6.93 16.66 22.66
C GLU A 330 -8.26 17.42 22.73
N HIS A 331 -9.23 16.85 22.03
CA HIS A 331 -10.61 17.32 21.98
C HIS A 331 -11.62 16.21 22.27
N ASP A 332 -11.17 14.95 22.37
CA ASP A 332 -12.02 13.81 22.73
C ASP A 332 -12.45 13.82 24.21
N GLU A 333 -13.74 13.59 24.44
CA GLU A 333 -14.34 13.65 25.78
C GLU A 333 -13.79 12.56 26.71
N GLU A 334 -13.58 11.34 26.22
CA GLU A 334 -13.12 10.21 27.03
C GLU A 334 -11.68 10.42 27.49
N THR A 335 -10.84 10.99 26.64
CA THR A 335 -9.46 11.36 26.96
C THR A 335 -9.40 12.48 27.98
N ILE A 336 -10.18 13.56 27.79
CA ILE A 336 -10.27 14.67 28.77
C ILE A 336 -10.77 14.17 30.13
N ARG A 337 -11.76 13.27 30.13
CA ARG A 337 -12.31 12.67 31.35
C ARG A 337 -11.29 11.83 32.13
N THR A 338 -10.35 11.20 31.43
CA THR A 338 -9.35 10.30 32.04
C THR A 338 -8.06 11.04 32.46
N ALA A 339 -7.88 12.28 32.02
CA ALA A 339 -6.69 13.06 32.33
C ALA A 339 -6.54 13.34 33.83
N ASP A 340 -5.30 13.21 34.34
CA ASP A 340 -4.99 13.55 35.74
C ASP A 340 -5.06 15.06 36.00
N TRP A 341 -4.74 15.85 34.97
CA TRP A 341 -4.73 17.31 35.00
C TRP A 341 -5.11 17.86 33.63
N ILE A 342 -5.89 18.93 33.59
CA ILE A 342 -6.37 19.57 32.37
C ILE A 342 -5.99 21.04 32.37
N VAL A 343 -5.45 21.49 31.24
CA VAL A 343 -5.20 22.90 30.95
C VAL A 343 -6.11 23.31 29.78
N ASP A 344 -7.11 24.13 30.06
CA ASP A 344 -8.04 24.67 29.06
C ASP A 344 -7.56 26.05 28.60
N ILE A 345 -7.27 26.17 27.31
CA ILE A 345 -6.78 27.41 26.68
C ILE A 345 -7.92 28.03 25.88
N GLY A 346 -8.14 29.33 26.03
CA GLY A 346 -9.21 30.03 25.34
C GLY A 346 -9.24 31.52 25.72
N PRO A 347 -10.45 32.13 25.81
CA PRO A 347 -11.78 31.58 25.52
C PRO A 347 -12.13 31.53 24.02
N GLY A 348 -11.39 32.21 23.15
CA GLY A 348 -11.56 32.20 21.71
C GLY A 348 -10.30 31.77 20.95
N ALA A 349 -10.32 31.91 19.63
CA ALA A 349 -9.15 31.69 18.78
C ALA A 349 -8.45 33.02 18.44
N GLY A 350 -7.17 32.96 18.05
CA GLY A 350 -6.39 34.13 17.64
C GLY A 350 -6.20 35.15 18.77
N GLU A 351 -6.48 36.43 18.50
CA GLU A 351 -6.35 37.52 19.48
C GLU A 351 -7.33 37.42 20.67
N HIS A 352 -8.35 36.57 20.56
CA HIS A 352 -9.32 36.30 21.62
C HIS A 352 -8.98 35.04 22.44
N GLY A 353 -7.85 34.40 22.14
CA GLY A 353 -7.34 33.23 22.84
C GLY A 353 -6.03 33.52 23.59
N GLY A 354 -5.30 32.45 23.92
CA GLY A 354 -3.98 32.55 24.55
C GLY A 354 -4.01 32.75 26.07
N GLU A 355 -5.19 32.70 26.69
CA GLU A 355 -5.35 32.73 28.14
C GLU A 355 -5.60 31.32 28.70
N ILE A 356 -5.06 31.04 29.88
CA ILE A 356 -5.38 29.82 30.63
C ILE A 356 -6.70 30.05 31.35
N VAL A 357 -7.76 29.39 30.87
CA VAL A 357 -9.11 29.52 31.45
C VAL A 357 -9.26 28.61 32.66
N VAL A 358 -8.71 27.39 32.57
CA VAL A 358 -8.68 26.40 33.65
C VAL A 358 -7.31 25.72 33.66
N SER A 359 -6.77 25.49 34.84
CA SER A 359 -5.64 24.57 35.07
C SER A 359 -5.94 23.84 36.37
N GLY A 360 -6.37 22.59 36.27
CA GLY A 360 -6.90 21.84 37.41
C GLY A 360 -7.31 20.41 37.07
N ASP A 361 -7.99 19.76 38.00
CA ASP A 361 -8.60 18.45 37.76
C ASP A 361 -9.86 18.55 36.88
N TYR A 362 -10.43 17.40 36.55
CA TYR A 362 -11.66 17.30 35.74
C TYR A 362 -12.84 18.09 36.36
N GLN A 363 -12.97 18.10 37.68
CA GLN A 363 -14.07 18.80 38.35
C GLN A 363 -13.93 20.32 38.22
N ALA A 364 -12.71 20.86 38.32
CA ALA A 364 -12.44 22.27 38.10
C ALA A 364 -12.83 22.74 36.68
N LEU A 365 -12.64 21.89 35.67
CA LEU A 365 -13.08 22.16 34.30
C LEU A 365 -14.62 22.22 34.20
N VAL A 366 -15.31 21.24 34.79
CA VAL A 366 -16.78 21.15 34.77
C VAL A 366 -17.43 22.34 35.48
N ASP A 367 -16.88 22.78 36.61
CA ASP A 367 -17.41 23.88 37.42
C ASP A 367 -17.13 25.27 36.82
N SER A 368 -16.14 25.36 35.93
CA SER A 368 -15.78 26.63 35.28
C SER A 368 -16.87 27.12 34.33
N LYS A 369 -17.46 28.27 34.65
CA LYS A 369 -18.44 28.95 33.78
C LYS A 369 -17.79 29.66 32.58
N LYS A 370 -16.47 29.91 32.64
CA LYS A 370 -15.71 30.57 31.56
C LYS A 370 -15.24 29.59 30.49
N SER A 371 -15.04 28.32 30.85
CA SER A 371 -14.59 27.28 29.93
C SER A 371 -15.69 26.88 28.95
N ILE A 372 -15.41 26.98 27.65
CA ILE A 372 -16.29 26.45 26.59
C ILE A 372 -16.26 24.92 26.63
N THR A 373 -15.08 24.34 26.78
CA THR A 373 -14.85 22.89 26.92
C THR A 373 -15.66 22.32 28.08
N GLY A 374 -15.56 22.95 29.27
CA GLY A 374 -16.34 22.58 30.44
C GLY A 374 -17.84 22.70 30.23
N ALA A 375 -18.31 23.67 29.43
CA ALA A 375 -19.74 23.78 29.10
C ALA A 375 -20.25 22.63 28.23
N TYR A 376 -19.46 22.12 27.28
CA TYR A 376 -19.84 20.93 26.49
C TYR A 376 -19.78 19.66 27.33
N ILE A 377 -18.73 19.47 28.12
CA ILE A 377 -18.54 18.28 28.97
C ILE A 377 -19.63 18.19 30.05
N SER A 378 -20.06 19.32 30.61
CA SER A 378 -21.11 19.34 31.63
C SER A 378 -22.54 19.27 31.05
N GLY A 379 -22.70 19.27 29.72
CA GLY A 379 -24.00 19.35 29.05
C GLY A 379 -24.70 20.72 29.14
N ARG A 380 -24.00 21.79 29.56
CA ARG A 380 -24.53 23.18 29.49
C ARG A 380 -24.67 23.65 28.04
N LYS A 381 -23.82 23.12 27.16
CA LYS A 381 -23.90 23.22 25.70
C LYS A 381 -23.90 21.80 25.13
N GLU A 382 -24.62 21.62 24.03
CA GLU A 382 -24.66 20.36 23.30
C GLU A 382 -24.74 20.64 21.79
N ILE A 383 -24.35 19.66 20.98
CA ILE A 383 -24.54 19.72 19.54
C ILE A 383 -25.93 19.17 19.22
N GLU A 384 -26.87 20.07 18.88
CA GLU A 384 -28.26 19.69 18.62
C GLU A 384 -28.38 18.72 17.43
N ILE A 385 -29.13 17.63 17.62
CA ILE A 385 -29.47 16.71 16.54
C ILE A 385 -30.58 17.33 15.69
N PRO A 386 -30.39 17.51 14.36
CA PRO A 386 -31.40 18.12 13.50
C PRO A 386 -32.74 17.37 13.54
N LYS A 387 -33.80 18.06 13.95
CA LYS A 387 -35.17 17.50 14.02
C LYS A 387 -35.72 17.05 12.66
N LYS A 388 -35.22 17.63 11.57
CA LYS A 388 -35.56 17.27 10.18
C LYS A 388 -34.28 17.06 9.38
N ARG A 389 -34.15 15.91 8.73
CA ARG A 389 -33.05 15.60 7.81
C ARG A 389 -33.42 16.03 6.38
N ARG A 390 -32.42 16.37 5.56
CA ARG A 390 -32.63 16.71 4.15
C ARG A 390 -33.19 15.50 3.39
N PRO A 391 -34.27 15.64 2.61
CA PRO A 391 -34.80 14.52 1.83
C PRO A 391 -33.80 14.10 0.75
N ILE A 392 -33.68 12.80 0.53
CA ILE A 392 -32.82 12.23 -0.51
C ILE A 392 -33.57 12.26 -1.84
N ASN A 393 -32.93 12.76 -2.90
CA ASN A 393 -33.46 12.68 -4.26
C ASN A 393 -32.86 11.47 -4.99
N PRO A 394 -33.63 10.39 -5.28
CA PRO A 394 -33.12 9.18 -5.93
C PRO A 394 -32.52 9.42 -7.33
N LYS A 395 -32.89 10.52 -8.00
CA LYS A 395 -32.38 10.88 -9.33
C LYS A 395 -31.05 11.64 -9.28
N LYS A 396 -30.62 12.14 -8.12
CA LYS A 396 -29.38 12.92 -7.95
C LYS A 396 -28.43 12.17 -7.02
N LYS A 397 -27.73 11.19 -7.59
CA LYS A 397 -26.73 10.38 -6.89
C LYS A 397 -25.49 10.22 -7.74
N LEU A 398 -24.36 10.10 -7.06
CA LEU A 398 -23.11 9.68 -7.66
C LEU A 398 -22.88 8.22 -7.27
N VAL A 399 -22.50 7.38 -8.23
CA VAL A 399 -22.35 5.94 -8.02
C VAL A 399 -20.92 5.55 -8.32
N VAL A 400 -20.26 4.92 -7.35
CA VAL A 400 -19.00 4.21 -7.56
C VAL A 400 -19.36 2.75 -7.73
N LYS A 401 -18.95 2.13 -8.83
CA LYS A 401 -19.23 0.71 -9.10
C LYS A 401 -17.96 -0.12 -9.01
N GLU A 402 -18.13 -1.38 -8.61
CA GLU A 402 -17.09 -2.40 -8.65
C GLU A 402 -15.77 -1.95 -8.00
N ALA A 403 -15.86 -1.19 -6.89
CA ALA A 403 -14.70 -0.67 -6.18
C ALA A 403 -13.94 -1.83 -5.52
N ARG A 404 -12.68 -2.02 -5.94
CA ARG A 404 -11.87 -3.19 -5.61
C ARG A 404 -10.41 -2.87 -5.25
N GLU A 405 -10.11 -1.59 -5.02
CA GLU A 405 -8.80 -1.16 -4.58
C GLU A 405 -8.53 -1.58 -3.12
N ASN A 406 -7.29 -1.96 -2.82
CA ASN A 406 -6.87 -2.47 -1.52
C ASN A 406 -7.78 -3.58 -0.97
N ASN A 407 -8.44 -3.33 0.17
CA ASN A 407 -9.31 -4.30 0.85
C ASN A 407 -10.80 -4.16 0.49
N LEU A 408 -11.15 -3.31 -0.49
CA LEU A 408 -12.52 -3.19 -0.97
C LEU A 408 -12.92 -4.45 -1.75
N LYS A 409 -14.09 -5.00 -1.42
CA LYS A 409 -14.56 -6.30 -1.92
C LYS A 409 -15.54 -6.16 -3.08
N ASN A 410 -15.11 -5.52 -4.16
CA ASN A 410 -15.93 -5.28 -5.37
C ASN A 410 -17.30 -4.66 -5.01
N ILE A 411 -17.28 -3.51 -4.34
CA ILE A 411 -18.49 -2.90 -3.79
C ILE A 411 -19.06 -1.81 -4.71
N ASP A 412 -20.39 -1.70 -4.70
CA ASP A 412 -21.12 -0.59 -5.31
C ASP A 412 -21.61 0.37 -4.22
N VAL A 413 -21.35 1.67 -4.36
CA VAL A 413 -21.72 2.69 -3.37
C VAL A 413 -22.39 3.88 -4.05
N GLU A 414 -23.56 4.26 -3.52
CA GLU A 414 -24.33 5.42 -3.98
C GLU A 414 -24.24 6.58 -2.99
N PHE A 415 -23.76 7.73 -3.45
CA PHE A 415 -23.66 8.99 -2.70
C PHE A 415 -24.79 9.95 -3.12
N PRO A 416 -25.78 10.21 -2.25
CA PRO A 416 -26.87 11.15 -2.57
C PRO A 416 -26.38 12.59 -2.58
N LEU A 417 -26.59 13.29 -3.69
CA LEU A 417 -26.15 14.68 -3.87
C LEU A 417 -27.07 15.66 -3.12
N GLY A 418 -26.49 16.77 -2.66
CA GLY A 418 -27.23 17.82 -1.95
C GLY A 418 -27.58 17.47 -0.49
N THR A 419 -26.94 16.45 0.07
CA THR A 419 -27.12 16.02 1.47
C THR A 419 -25.78 16.04 2.22
N PHE A 420 -25.83 15.98 3.55
CA PHE A 420 -24.62 15.81 4.37
C PHE A 420 -24.38 14.31 4.55
N VAL A 421 -23.37 13.76 3.86
CA VAL A 421 -23.05 12.33 3.87
C VAL A 421 -21.81 12.10 4.72
N ALA A 422 -21.93 11.24 5.72
CA ALA A 422 -20.81 10.81 6.56
C ALA A 422 -20.42 9.38 6.18
N VAL A 423 -19.14 9.17 5.85
CA VAL A 423 -18.56 7.83 5.62
C VAL A 423 -17.90 7.39 6.93
N THR A 424 -18.45 6.36 7.57
CA THR A 424 -18.02 5.91 8.91
C THR A 424 -17.55 4.46 8.89
N GLY A 425 -16.90 4.02 9.96
CA GLY A 425 -16.34 2.67 10.09
C GLY A 425 -14.98 2.66 10.81
N VAL A 426 -14.53 1.49 11.25
CA VAL A 426 -13.27 1.29 11.97
C VAL A 426 -12.04 1.64 11.12
N SER A 427 -10.90 1.91 11.76
CA SER A 427 -9.63 2.11 11.06
C SER A 427 -9.26 0.87 10.23
N GLY A 428 -8.73 1.08 9.03
CA GLY A 428 -8.48 -0.01 8.08
C GLY A 428 -9.69 -0.50 7.28
N SER A 429 -10.92 -0.01 7.50
CA SER A 429 -12.11 -0.51 6.78
C SER A 429 -12.23 -0.09 5.30
N GLY A 430 -11.24 0.63 4.75
CA GLY A 430 -11.25 1.09 3.34
C GLY A 430 -11.93 2.46 3.09
N LYS A 431 -12.22 3.26 4.13
CA LYS A 431 -12.86 4.59 3.99
C LYS A 431 -12.06 5.53 3.08
N SER A 432 -10.76 5.68 3.36
CA SER A 432 -9.86 6.54 2.58
C SER A 432 -9.73 6.04 1.15
N THR A 433 -9.69 4.71 0.96
CA THR A 433 -9.62 4.13 -0.38
C THR A 433 -10.87 4.40 -1.20
N LEU A 434 -12.05 4.27 -0.61
CA LEU A 434 -13.29 4.59 -1.30
C LEU A 434 -13.42 6.10 -1.63
N VAL A 435 -13.12 6.97 -0.66
CA VAL A 435 -13.39 8.42 -0.78
C VAL A 435 -12.25 9.18 -1.46
N ASN A 436 -11.01 8.93 -1.08
CA ASN A 436 -9.84 9.66 -1.60
C ASN A 436 -9.28 8.97 -2.83
N ASP A 437 -8.87 7.70 -2.69
CA ASP A 437 -8.12 7.01 -3.75
C ASP A 437 -8.99 6.79 -4.99
N ILE A 438 -10.29 6.53 -4.82
CA ILE A 438 -11.25 6.33 -5.92
C ILE A 438 -12.06 7.59 -6.19
N LEU A 439 -13.00 7.94 -5.30
CA LEU A 439 -14.02 8.96 -5.60
C LEU A 439 -13.42 10.35 -5.89
N TYR A 440 -12.53 10.84 -5.01
CA TYR A 440 -11.88 12.12 -5.19
C TYR A 440 -10.98 12.12 -6.42
N SER A 441 -10.11 11.13 -6.61
CA SER A 441 -9.20 11.06 -7.76
C SER A 441 -9.96 11.12 -9.09
N VAL A 442 -11.07 10.38 -9.21
CA VAL A 442 -11.92 10.39 -10.41
C VAL A 442 -12.53 11.77 -10.65
N LEU A 443 -13.09 12.39 -9.62
CA LEU A 443 -13.72 13.71 -9.74
C LEU A 443 -12.71 14.82 -9.98
N ALA A 444 -11.54 14.76 -9.33
CA ALA A 444 -10.45 15.69 -9.54
C ALA A 444 -9.95 15.63 -10.98
N ASN A 445 -9.80 14.43 -11.56
CA ASN A 445 -9.43 14.26 -12.95
C ASN A 445 -10.52 14.79 -13.90
N LYS A 446 -11.80 14.41 -13.68
CA LYS A 446 -12.91 14.79 -14.56
C LYS A 446 -13.29 16.27 -14.50
N LEU A 447 -13.20 16.90 -13.33
CA LEU A 447 -13.71 18.25 -13.08
C LEU A 447 -12.60 19.31 -13.00
N ASN A 448 -11.43 18.95 -12.47
CA ASN A 448 -10.34 19.90 -12.20
C ASN A 448 -9.11 19.66 -13.08
N GLY A 449 -9.13 18.66 -13.97
CA GLY A 449 -8.01 18.33 -14.83
C GLY A 449 -6.78 17.82 -14.07
N ALA A 450 -6.97 17.28 -12.87
CA ALA A 450 -5.91 16.59 -12.15
C ALA A 450 -5.43 15.35 -12.93
N ARG A 451 -4.24 14.86 -12.60
CA ARG A 451 -3.62 13.67 -13.22
C ARG A 451 -3.24 12.65 -12.15
N VAL A 452 -4.17 12.36 -11.25
CA VAL A 452 -3.97 11.39 -10.17
C VAL A 452 -4.47 10.04 -10.64
N VAL A 453 -3.72 8.97 -10.42
CA VAL A 453 -4.17 7.62 -10.79
C VAL A 453 -5.26 7.16 -9.81
N PRO A 454 -6.52 6.98 -10.25
CA PRO A 454 -7.59 6.56 -9.35
C PRO A 454 -7.44 5.07 -8.97
N GLY A 455 -7.86 4.67 -7.77
CA GLY A 455 -7.91 3.25 -7.38
C GLY A 455 -8.78 2.41 -8.33
N ARG A 456 -8.63 1.09 -8.35
CA ARG A 456 -9.38 0.16 -9.22
C ARG A 456 -10.88 0.20 -8.92
N HIS A 457 -11.66 0.59 -9.93
CA HIS A 457 -13.12 0.70 -9.89
C HIS A 457 -13.68 0.72 -11.32
N ARG A 458 -15.01 0.81 -11.46
CA ARG A 458 -15.68 1.06 -12.74
C ARG A 458 -16.43 2.40 -12.70
N THR A 459 -16.18 3.25 -13.69
CA THR A 459 -16.81 4.58 -13.82
C THR A 459 -18.21 4.57 -14.40
#